data_AF-A0A263CVJ6-F1
#
_entry.id   AF-A0A263CVJ6-F1
#
_cell.length_a   1.000
_cell.length_b   1.000
_cell.length_c   1.000
_cell.angle_alpha   90.00
_cell.angle_beta   90.00
_cell.angle_gamma   90.00
#
_symmetry.space_group_name_H-M   'P 1'
#
loop_
_entity.id
_entity.type
_entity.pdbx_description
1 polymer ?
#
loop_
_entity_poly.entity_id
_entity_poly.type
_entity_poly.pdbx_seq_one_letter_code
_entity_poly.pdbx_strand_id
1 'polypeptide(L)'
;MTTPGPKTGEAAQDPLRRALELLGDQWTLLILQSVFLRVRRYEELRTRLGISPTALSGRLRAAVEAGILVRSPYRGSGRTRHEYRLTERGLALWPLLVTIWSWERSWVEGRDEVLPTLTHLDCGNETATGLGCAACLRPADLAGTRLHRRPGTAYSGGSGRRFRRKDAEPLAADPLMFFPATMELLGDRWSTGIMLNAFLGSQHFSEFERELGIGPSVLSDRLGRLVAAGVLGTETARTRADARAYRLLPKGAAFFPALAILIDWARDRCPLADGAASVEMRHESCGQRLQPVLLCEHCGVPLHRTALTFDLNAVSASLVGVTR
;
A
#
# COMPACT_ATOMS: atom_id res chain seq x y z
N MET A 1 -37.45 33.49 12.76
CA MET A 1 -36.64 32.83 11.71
C MET A 1 -35.32 32.43 12.35
N THR A 2 -35.27 31.19 12.84
CA THR A 2 -34.09 30.58 13.44
C THR A 2 -33.20 30.00 12.34
N THR A 3 -31.98 30.51 12.23
CA THR A 3 -30.94 30.02 11.34
C THR A 3 -30.59 28.58 11.75
N PRO A 4 -30.53 27.59 10.83
CA PRO A 4 -30.16 26.24 11.20
C PRO A 4 -28.67 26.20 11.57
N GLY A 5 -28.38 25.63 12.74
CA GLY A 5 -27.01 25.42 13.22
C GLY A 5 -26.21 24.46 12.31
N PRO A 6 -24.87 24.49 12.39
CA PRO A 6 -24.01 23.67 11.56
C PRO A 6 -24.32 22.18 11.79
N LYS A 7 -24.50 21.44 10.68
CA LYS A 7 -24.74 20.00 10.72
C LYS A 7 -23.53 19.31 11.37
N THR A 8 -23.73 18.77 12.56
CA THR A 8 -22.86 17.76 13.18
C THR A 8 -22.80 16.55 12.25
N GLY A 9 -21.72 16.41 11.48
CA GLY A 9 -21.57 15.29 10.54
C GLY A 9 -20.43 15.37 9.52
N GLU A 10 -19.68 16.47 9.47
CA GLU A 10 -18.43 16.53 8.71
C GLU A 10 -17.27 16.11 9.63
N ALA A 11 -17.30 14.85 10.07
CA ALA A 11 -16.19 14.25 10.81
C ALA A 11 -14.91 14.43 9.99
N ALA A 12 -13.91 15.09 10.58
CA ALA A 12 -12.59 15.27 9.99
C ALA A 12 -12.13 13.95 9.36
N GLN A 13 -12.02 13.92 8.04
CA GLN A 13 -11.73 12.69 7.30
C GLN A 13 -10.39 12.13 7.78
N ASP A 14 -10.42 10.90 8.29
CA ASP A 14 -9.23 10.15 8.75
C ASP A 14 -8.09 10.23 7.69
N PRO A 15 -6.88 10.70 8.05
CA PRO A 15 -5.72 10.78 7.17
C PRO A 15 -5.43 9.48 6.41
N LEU A 16 -5.54 8.36 7.14
CA LEU A 16 -5.28 7.04 6.58
C LEU A 16 -6.36 6.67 5.57
N ARG A 17 -7.63 6.96 5.86
CA ARG A 17 -8.71 6.82 4.88
C ARG A 17 -8.44 7.61 3.60
N ARG A 18 -8.01 8.87 3.70
CA ARG A 18 -7.68 9.68 2.50
C ARG A 18 -6.51 9.07 1.71
N ALA A 19 -5.49 8.59 2.40
CA ALA A 19 -4.38 7.90 1.77
C ALA A 19 -4.83 6.61 1.07
N LEU A 20 -5.74 5.84 1.66
CA LEU A 20 -6.29 4.62 1.08
C LEU A 20 -7.26 4.88 -0.08
N GLU A 21 -8.06 5.93 -0.03
CA GLU A 21 -8.89 6.34 -1.17
C GLU A 21 -8.04 6.71 -2.39
N LEU A 22 -6.82 7.19 -2.15
CA LEU A 22 -5.86 7.56 -3.18
C LEU A 22 -4.98 6.40 -3.65
N LEU A 23 -4.49 5.57 -2.73
CA LEU A 23 -3.45 4.56 -2.98
C LEU A 23 -3.96 3.12 -2.92
N GLY A 24 -5.11 2.87 -2.28
CA GLY A 24 -5.75 1.55 -2.18
C GLY A 24 -6.47 1.12 -3.46
N ASP A 25 -6.05 1.66 -4.59
CA ASP A 25 -6.51 1.31 -5.93
C ASP A 25 -5.33 0.80 -6.75
N GLN A 26 -5.46 -0.43 -7.25
CA GLN A 26 -4.41 -1.13 -7.99
C GLN A 26 -3.81 -0.30 -9.12
N TRP A 27 -4.67 0.33 -9.92
CA TRP A 27 -4.24 1.13 -11.06
C TRP A 27 -3.39 2.31 -10.63
N THR A 28 -3.70 2.95 -9.50
CA THR A 28 -2.90 4.06 -9.00
C THR A 28 -1.51 3.59 -8.59
N LEU A 29 -1.38 2.44 -7.92
CA LEU A 29 -0.08 1.85 -7.61
C LEU A 29 0.73 1.50 -8.87
N LEU A 30 0.08 0.91 -9.88
CA LEU A 30 0.73 0.59 -11.16
C LEU A 30 1.13 1.84 -11.97
N ILE A 31 0.32 2.90 -11.93
CA ILE A 31 0.69 4.20 -12.51
C ILE A 31 1.93 4.75 -11.79
N LEU A 32 1.94 4.75 -10.46
CA LEU A 32 3.08 5.25 -9.69
C LEU A 32 4.35 4.46 -9.98
N GLN A 33 4.27 3.13 -9.96
CA GLN A 33 5.36 2.25 -10.34
C GLN A 33 5.87 2.58 -11.75
N SER A 34 4.98 2.71 -12.73
CA SER A 34 5.35 3.05 -14.11
C SER A 34 6.10 4.39 -14.19
N VAL A 35 5.65 5.41 -13.44
CA VAL A 35 6.30 6.73 -13.37
C VAL A 35 7.67 6.67 -12.70
N PHE A 36 7.84 5.82 -11.67
CA PHE A 36 9.15 5.52 -11.07
C PHE A 36 10.10 4.87 -12.08
N LEU A 37 9.58 3.94 -12.90
CA LEU A 37 10.26 3.30 -14.04
C LEU A 37 10.39 4.22 -15.27
N ARG A 38 10.16 5.53 -15.10
CA ARG A 38 10.30 6.57 -16.14
C ARG A 38 9.31 6.49 -17.30
N VAL A 39 8.27 5.66 -17.20
CA VAL A 39 7.11 5.70 -18.10
C VAL A 39 6.18 6.82 -17.65
N ARG A 40 6.26 7.96 -18.34
CA ARG A 40 5.68 9.24 -17.86
C ARG A 40 4.71 9.88 -18.83
N ARG A 41 4.60 9.35 -20.06
CA ARG A 41 3.72 9.89 -21.07
C ARG A 41 2.38 9.17 -21.01
N TYR A 42 1.29 9.92 -21.22
CA TYR A 42 -0.07 9.38 -21.17
C TYR A 42 -0.24 8.13 -22.04
N GLU A 43 0.24 8.20 -23.28
CA GLU A 43 0.05 7.10 -24.24
C GLU A 43 0.87 5.86 -23.88
N GLU A 44 2.08 6.04 -23.34
CA GLU A 44 2.88 4.90 -22.86
C GLU A 44 2.24 4.25 -21.65
N LEU A 45 1.75 5.05 -20.69
CA LEU A 45 1.03 4.54 -19.53
C LEU A 45 -0.22 3.76 -19.97
N ARG A 46 -0.98 4.29 -20.92
CA ARG A 46 -2.18 3.64 -21.46
C ARG A 46 -1.84 2.29 -22.10
N THR A 47 -0.85 2.27 -22.99
CA THR A 47 -0.43 1.06 -23.69
C THR A 47 0.13 0.03 -22.72
N ARG A 48 1.03 0.44 -21.81
CA ARG A 48 1.67 -0.44 -20.83
C ARG A 48 0.67 -1.07 -19.86
N LEU A 49 -0.32 -0.30 -19.41
CA LEU A 49 -1.28 -0.75 -18.39
C LEU A 49 -2.51 -1.44 -18.98
N GLY A 50 -2.79 -1.31 -20.29
CA GLY A 50 -4.05 -1.77 -20.89
C GLY A 50 -5.30 -1.10 -20.29
N ILE A 51 -5.13 0.00 -19.55
CA ILE A 51 -6.19 0.69 -18.81
C ILE A 51 -7.06 1.52 -19.75
N SER A 52 -8.37 1.60 -19.48
CA SER A 52 -9.27 2.43 -20.28
C SER A 52 -8.91 3.92 -20.18
N PRO A 53 -9.10 4.73 -21.25
CA PRO A 53 -8.78 6.15 -21.24
C PRO A 53 -9.44 6.94 -20.11
N THR A 54 -10.71 6.63 -19.82
CA THR A 54 -11.49 7.27 -18.74
C THR A 54 -10.91 6.92 -17.37
N ALA A 55 -10.55 5.65 -17.17
CA ALA A 55 -9.97 5.18 -15.90
C ALA A 55 -8.59 5.79 -15.65
N LEU A 56 -7.75 5.88 -16.70
CA LEU A 56 -6.42 6.48 -16.63
C LEU A 56 -6.49 7.99 -16.37
N SER A 57 -7.30 8.70 -17.16
CA SER A 57 -7.45 10.15 -17.03
C SER A 57 -7.98 10.54 -15.65
N GLY A 58 -8.93 9.78 -15.10
CA GLY A 58 -9.45 10.02 -13.76
C GLY A 58 -8.38 9.87 -12.66
N ARG A 59 -7.51 8.85 -12.77
CA ARG A 59 -6.45 8.58 -11.78
C ARG A 59 -5.30 9.54 -11.88
N LEU A 60 -4.86 9.87 -13.09
CA LEU A 60 -3.84 10.89 -13.30
C LEU A 60 -4.30 12.25 -12.79
N ARG A 61 -5.57 12.61 -13.00
CA ARG A 61 -6.15 13.82 -12.43
C ARG A 61 -6.13 13.79 -10.90
N ALA A 62 -6.65 12.73 -10.29
CA ALA A 62 -6.66 12.60 -8.83
C ALA A 62 -5.25 12.64 -8.22
N ALA A 63 -4.26 12.00 -8.85
CA ALA A 63 -2.87 12.03 -8.41
C ALA A 63 -2.22 13.42 -8.55
N VAL A 64 -2.62 14.20 -9.57
CA VAL A 64 -2.18 15.60 -9.72
C VAL A 64 -2.85 16.50 -8.69
N GLU A 65 -4.16 16.37 -8.49
CA GLU A 65 -4.92 17.12 -7.48
C GLU A 65 -4.42 16.84 -6.06
N ALA A 66 -4.06 15.59 -5.77
CA ALA A 66 -3.44 15.20 -4.51
C ALA A 66 -1.96 15.62 -4.38
N GLY A 67 -1.39 16.25 -5.41
CA GLY A 67 0.01 16.70 -5.42
C GLY A 67 1.03 15.57 -5.40
N ILE A 68 0.66 14.35 -5.79
CA ILE A 68 1.59 13.20 -5.94
C ILE A 68 2.33 13.31 -7.28
N LEU A 69 1.61 13.71 -8.32
CA LEU A 69 2.15 13.93 -9.65
C LEU A 69 2.04 15.41 -10.03
N VAL A 70 2.92 15.86 -10.90
CA VAL A 70 2.83 17.16 -11.57
C VAL A 70 2.84 16.95 -13.08
N ARG A 71 1.99 17.70 -13.77
CA ARG A 71 1.95 17.73 -15.23
C ARG A 71 3.01 18.71 -15.74
N SER A 72 4.08 18.20 -16.35
CA SER A 72 5.20 19.01 -16.84
C SER A 72 5.20 19.04 -18.36
N PRO A 73 5.40 20.21 -19.01
CA PRO A 73 5.57 20.27 -20.45
C PRO A 73 6.91 19.61 -20.85
N TYR A 74 6.91 18.87 -21.95
CA TYR A 74 8.15 18.43 -22.61
C TYR A 74 8.12 18.84 -24.07
N ARG A 75 9.29 19.17 -24.63
CA ARG A 75 9.42 19.51 -26.05
C ARG A 75 9.45 18.23 -26.87
N GLY A 76 8.42 18.07 -27.71
CA GLY A 76 8.43 17.19 -28.87
C GLY A 76 8.42 18.03 -30.16
N SER A 77 8.57 17.38 -31.32
CA SER A 77 8.67 18.00 -32.66
C SER A 77 7.38 18.67 -33.16
N GLY A 78 6.81 19.61 -32.39
CA GLY A 78 5.64 20.41 -32.80
C GLY A 78 4.83 20.94 -31.61
N ARG A 79 3.78 20.20 -31.20
CA ARG A 79 2.84 20.59 -30.13
C ARG A 79 3.43 20.36 -28.74
N THR A 80 3.27 21.30 -27.79
CA THR A 80 3.61 21.10 -26.37
C THR A 80 2.91 19.86 -25.85
N ARG A 81 3.68 18.81 -25.56
CA ARG A 81 3.18 17.58 -24.94
C ARG A 81 3.44 17.67 -23.45
N HIS A 82 2.70 16.89 -22.69
CA HIS A 82 2.89 16.82 -21.24
C HIS A 82 3.29 15.41 -20.83
N GLU A 83 4.10 15.35 -19.80
CA GLU A 83 4.43 14.14 -19.06
C GLU A 83 4.04 14.33 -17.59
N TYR A 84 3.94 13.21 -16.88
CA TYR A 84 3.64 13.17 -15.46
C TYR A 84 4.92 12.86 -14.69
N ARG A 85 5.31 13.76 -13.79
CA ARG A 85 6.49 13.60 -12.93
C ARG A 85 6.07 13.49 -11.48
N LEU A 86 6.82 12.73 -10.69
CA LEU A 86 6.62 12.67 -9.24
C LEU A 86 7.01 14.01 -8.62
N THR A 87 6.18 14.48 -7.70
CA THR A 87 6.54 15.54 -6.76
C THR A 87 7.35 14.96 -5.60
N GLU A 88 7.80 15.79 -4.65
CA GLU A 88 8.38 15.29 -3.39
C GLU A 88 7.42 14.34 -2.65
N ARG A 89 6.13 14.71 -2.58
CA ARG A 89 5.08 13.88 -1.98
C ARG A 89 4.93 12.52 -2.66
N GLY A 90 5.04 12.48 -3.99
CA GLY A 90 5.02 11.24 -4.75
C GLY A 90 6.30 10.42 -4.61
N LEU A 91 7.47 11.07 -4.55
CA LEU A 91 8.75 10.39 -4.29
C LEU A 91 8.76 9.71 -2.91
N ALA A 92 8.07 10.28 -1.93
CA ALA A 92 7.93 9.70 -0.59
C ALA A 92 7.14 8.38 -0.55
N LEU A 93 6.49 7.98 -1.65
CA LEU A 93 5.82 6.67 -1.79
C LEU A 93 6.74 5.56 -2.27
N TRP A 94 8.00 5.88 -2.60
CA TRP A 94 8.97 4.88 -3.02
C TRP A 94 9.14 3.72 -2.01
N PRO A 95 9.27 3.96 -0.69
CA PRO A 95 9.41 2.86 0.28
C PRO A 95 8.22 1.91 0.26
N LEU A 96 7.00 2.41 0.06
CA LEU A 96 5.79 1.59 -0.01
C LEU A 96 5.86 0.62 -1.19
N LEU A 97 6.24 1.11 -2.37
CA LEU A 97 6.32 0.27 -3.57
C LEU A 97 7.40 -0.82 -3.47
N VAL A 98 8.58 -0.49 -2.92
CA VAL A 98 9.65 -1.49 -2.74
C VAL A 98 9.28 -2.51 -1.67
N THR A 99 8.59 -2.09 -0.61
CA THR A 99 8.09 -3.01 0.43
C THR A 99 7.05 -3.97 -0.12
N ILE A 100 6.11 -3.48 -0.95
CA ILE A 100 5.13 -4.31 -1.66
C ILE A 100 5.84 -5.34 -2.54
N TRP A 101 6.84 -4.90 -3.32
CA TRP A 101 7.65 -5.79 -4.15
C TRP A 101 8.37 -6.85 -3.30
N SER A 102 9.01 -6.46 -2.20
CA SER A 102 9.77 -7.38 -1.34
C SER A 102 8.85 -8.40 -0.68
N TRP A 103 7.68 -7.97 -0.18
CA TRP A 103 6.72 -8.88 0.45
C TRP A 103 6.16 -9.88 -0.57
N GLU A 104 5.80 -9.42 -1.77
CA GLU A 104 5.31 -10.31 -2.83
C GLU A 104 6.35 -11.33 -3.23
N ARG A 105 7.61 -10.93 -3.38
CA ARG A 105 8.70 -11.84 -3.71
C ARG A 105 8.91 -12.91 -2.64
N SER A 106 8.83 -12.54 -1.36
CA SER A 106 9.13 -13.46 -0.25
C SER A 106 7.96 -14.32 0.21
N TRP A 107 6.71 -13.89 -0.01
CA TRP A 107 5.53 -14.52 0.63
C TRP A 107 4.45 -15.01 -0.34
N VAL A 108 4.67 -14.85 -1.64
CA VAL A 108 3.74 -15.32 -2.67
C VAL A 108 4.47 -16.33 -3.54
N GLU A 109 3.88 -17.51 -3.66
CA GLU A 109 4.48 -18.66 -4.33
C GLU A 109 4.84 -18.35 -5.79
N GLY A 110 6.04 -18.75 -6.20
CA GLY A 110 6.59 -18.57 -7.56
C GLY A 110 6.99 -17.14 -7.91
N ARG A 111 6.89 -16.18 -6.98
CA ARG A 111 7.19 -14.76 -7.25
C ARG A 111 8.67 -14.43 -7.12
N ASP A 112 9.42 -15.21 -6.35
CA ASP A 112 10.87 -15.16 -6.23
C ASP A 112 11.59 -15.45 -7.55
N GLU A 113 11.02 -16.32 -8.38
CA GLU A 113 11.54 -16.68 -9.71
C GLU A 113 11.30 -15.60 -10.78
N VAL A 114 10.21 -14.85 -10.68
CA VAL A 114 9.78 -13.91 -11.73
C VAL A 114 10.00 -12.44 -11.38
N LEU A 115 10.16 -12.10 -10.10
CA LEU A 115 10.48 -10.76 -9.66
C LEU A 115 12.00 -10.55 -9.61
N PRO A 116 12.52 -9.43 -10.14
CA PRO A 116 13.95 -9.17 -10.26
C PRO A 116 14.59 -9.06 -8.89
N THR A 117 15.83 -9.51 -8.70
CA THR A 117 16.53 -9.34 -7.42
C THR A 117 16.82 -7.87 -7.12
N LEU A 118 16.91 -7.52 -5.83
CA LEU A 118 17.24 -6.18 -5.35
C LEU A 118 18.66 -6.20 -4.79
N THR A 119 19.53 -5.35 -5.33
CA THR A 119 20.91 -5.22 -4.87
C THR A 119 21.11 -3.86 -4.21
N HIS A 120 21.70 -3.87 -3.01
CA HIS A 120 22.13 -2.65 -2.32
C HIS A 120 23.49 -2.22 -2.84
N LEU A 121 23.55 -1.04 -3.45
CA LEU A 121 24.75 -0.55 -4.13
C LEU A 121 25.89 -0.24 -3.16
N ASP A 122 25.59 0.15 -1.91
CA ASP A 122 26.65 0.49 -0.95
C ASP A 122 27.37 -0.74 -0.41
N CYS A 123 26.65 -1.85 -0.18
CA CYS A 123 27.28 -3.11 0.29
C CYS A 123 27.51 -4.15 -0.81
N GLY A 124 26.96 -3.96 -2.01
CA GLY A 124 27.14 -4.83 -3.18
C GLY A 124 26.35 -6.15 -3.13
N ASN A 125 25.53 -6.38 -2.11
CA ASN A 125 24.83 -7.66 -1.91
C ASN A 125 23.36 -7.59 -2.32
N GLU A 126 22.82 -8.73 -2.75
CA GLU A 126 21.38 -8.91 -2.84
C GLU A 126 20.74 -8.82 -1.44
N THR A 127 19.57 -8.18 -1.36
CA THR A 127 18.89 -7.93 -0.10
C THR A 127 17.37 -7.93 -0.29
N ALA A 128 16.63 -8.19 0.77
CA ALA A 128 15.23 -7.78 0.91
C ALA A 128 15.15 -6.44 1.68
N THR A 129 13.93 -5.94 1.87
CA THR A 129 13.71 -4.71 2.65
C THR A 129 13.27 -5.03 4.08
N GLY A 130 14.15 -4.77 5.04
CA GLY A 130 13.78 -4.74 6.45
C GLY A 130 13.14 -3.41 6.84
N LEU A 131 12.14 -3.42 7.72
CA LEU A 131 11.62 -2.20 8.32
C LEU A 131 12.54 -1.77 9.47
N GLY A 132 12.86 -0.48 9.55
CA GLY A 132 13.64 0.12 10.62
C GLY A 132 13.01 1.40 11.17
N CYS A 133 13.56 1.86 12.29
CA CYS A 133 13.15 3.11 12.93
C CYS A 133 14.15 4.23 12.64
N ALA A 134 13.71 5.35 12.04
CA ALA A 134 14.58 6.48 11.73
C ALA A 134 15.31 7.07 12.96
N ALA A 135 14.72 6.95 14.15
CA ALA A 135 15.27 7.52 15.38
C ALA A 135 16.44 6.75 15.97
N CYS A 136 16.50 5.42 15.78
CA CYS A 136 17.54 4.58 16.37
C CYS A 136 18.23 3.64 15.37
N LEU A 137 17.78 3.63 14.12
CA LEU A 137 18.27 2.80 13.00
C LEU A 137 18.27 1.29 13.27
N ARG A 138 17.55 0.84 14.30
CA ARG A 138 17.35 -0.58 14.58
C ARG A 138 16.15 -1.13 13.80
N PRO A 139 16.15 -2.44 13.48
CA PRO A 139 15.00 -3.11 12.92
C PRO A 139 13.74 -2.88 13.76
N ALA A 140 12.60 -2.78 13.09
CA ALA A 140 11.28 -2.71 13.69
C ALA A 140 10.37 -3.71 12.98
N ASP A 141 9.57 -4.44 13.74
CA ASP A 141 8.56 -5.35 13.23
C ASP A 141 7.23 -5.12 13.94
N LEU A 142 6.23 -5.95 13.66
CA LEU A 142 4.92 -5.84 14.31
C LEU A 142 5.02 -6.08 15.83
N ALA A 143 5.85 -7.03 16.26
CA ALA A 143 5.96 -7.41 17.67
C ALA A 143 6.64 -6.31 18.51
N GLY A 144 7.65 -5.64 17.97
CA GLY A 144 8.35 -4.53 18.58
C GLY A 144 7.73 -3.16 18.31
N THR A 145 6.53 -3.10 17.74
CA THR A 145 5.83 -1.84 17.48
C THR A 145 4.48 -1.79 18.18
N ARG A 146 4.31 -0.80 19.05
CA ARG A 146 3.02 -0.51 19.66
C ARG A 146 2.20 0.39 18.75
N LEU A 147 1.06 -0.11 18.28
CA LEU A 147 0.07 0.67 17.55
C LEU A 147 -1.03 1.14 18.50
N HIS A 148 -1.42 2.41 18.38
CA HIS A 148 -2.53 2.98 19.12
C HIS A 148 -3.42 3.80 18.20
N ARG A 149 -4.71 3.45 18.13
CA ARG A 149 -5.71 4.24 17.42
C ARG A 149 -6.17 5.39 18.31
N ARG A 150 -6.15 6.62 17.79
CA ARG A 150 -6.69 7.78 18.51
C ARG A 150 -8.22 7.65 18.63
N PRO A 151 -8.80 7.94 19.81
CA PRO A 151 -10.26 7.98 19.96
C PRO A 151 -10.92 8.94 18.98
N GLY A 152 -12.07 8.55 18.43
CA GLY A 152 -12.84 9.38 17.49
C GLY A 152 -12.32 9.42 16.05
N THR A 153 -11.19 8.76 15.74
CA THR A 153 -10.68 8.61 14.36
C THR A 153 -10.98 7.22 13.81
N ALA A 154 -12.19 6.73 14.06
CA ALA A 154 -12.63 5.45 13.55
C ALA A 154 -12.65 5.47 12.02
N TYR A 155 -12.17 4.37 11.43
CA TYR A 155 -12.21 4.22 9.99
C TYR A 155 -13.65 3.92 9.57
N SER A 156 -14.38 4.94 9.12
CA SER A 156 -15.69 4.75 8.49
C SER A 156 -15.51 4.61 6.98
N GLY A 157 -15.90 3.47 6.41
CA GLY A 157 -15.65 3.20 5.00
C GLY A 157 -16.49 4.07 4.04
N GLY A 158 -15.84 4.84 3.16
CA GLY A 158 -16.46 5.55 2.04
C GLY A 158 -16.42 4.77 0.72
N SER A 159 -17.33 5.05 -0.22
CA SER A 159 -17.43 4.36 -1.52
C SER A 159 -16.18 4.55 -2.41
N GLY A 160 -15.23 3.60 -2.39
CA GLY A 160 -14.09 3.51 -3.30
C GLY A 160 -14.41 2.80 -4.63
N ARG A 161 -13.73 3.20 -5.72
CA ARG A 161 -13.84 2.59 -7.06
C ARG A 161 -13.17 1.21 -7.06
N ARG A 162 -13.82 0.20 -7.65
CA ARG A 162 -13.32 -1.19 -7.69
C ARG A 162 -12.40 -1.44 -8.89
N PHE A 163 -11.24 -2.02 -8.65
CA PHE A 163 -10.51 -2.80 -9.65
C PHE A 163 -11.27 -4.11 -9.93
N ARG A 164 -11.48 -4.48 -11.20
CA ARG A 164 -12.22 -5.70 -11.53
C ARG A 164 -11.24 -6.81 -11.86
N ARG A 165 -11.51 -8.05 -11.41
CA ARG A 165 -10.68 -9.23 -11.72
C ARG A 165 -10.40 -9.40 -13.22
N LYS A 166 -11.35 -9.10 -14.09
CA LYS A 166 -11.17 -9.14 -15.56
C LYS A 166 -10.07 -8.20 -16.09
N ASP A 167 -9.74 -7.16 -15.33
CA ASP A 167 -8.71 -6.20 -15.68
C ASP A 167 -7.31 -6.71 -15.30
N ALA A 168 -7.21 -7.82 -14.56
CA ALA A 168 -5.94 -8.44 -14.13
C ALA A 168 -5.30 -9.34 -15.18
N GLU A 169 -6.10 -10.01 -16.03
CA GLU A 169 -5.60 -10.98 -17.01
C GLU A 169 -4.56 -10.40 -17.98
N PRO A 170 -4.74 -9.17 -18.54
CA PRO A 170 -3.72 -8.58 -19.41
C PRO A 170 -2.43 -8.19 -18.67
N LEU A 171 -2.50 -7.96 -17.36
CA LEU A 171 -1.36 -7.56 -16.53
C LEU A 171 -0.53 -8.76 -16.05
N ALA A 172 -1.14 -9.94 -15.97
CA ALA A 172 -0.50 -11.15 -15.46
C ALA A 172 0.71 -11.60 -16.29
N ALA A 173 0.80 -11.17 -17.55
CA ALA A 173 1.93 -11.47 -18.44
C ALA A 173 3.23 -10.71 -18.08
N ASP A 174 3.14 -9.59 -17.35
CA ASP A 174 4.31 -8.86 -16.85
C ASP A 174 4.35 -8.98 -15.32
N PRO A 175 5.32 -9.75 -14.77
CA PRO A 175 5.44 -9.96 -13.32
C PRO A 175 5.57 -8.68 -12.50
N LEU A 176 6.12 -7.60 -13.09
CA LEU A 176 6.22 -6.30 -12.43
C LEU A 176 4.90 -5.54 -12.41
N MET A 177 3.97 -5.86 -13.31
CA MET A 177 2.69 -5.15 -13.45
C MET A 177 1.54 -5.85 -12.74
N PHE A 178 1.83 -6.94 -12.02
CA PHE A 178 0.84 -7.75 -11.33
C PHE A 178 1.23 -7.99 -9.88
N PHE A 179 0.41 -7.54 -8.93
CA PHE A 179 0.59 -7.74 -7.49
C PHE A 179 -0.65 -8.37 -6.85
N PRO A 180 -1.00 -9.62 -7.22
CA PRO A 180 -2.31 -10.19 -6.91
C PRO A 180 -2.58 -10.28 -5.42
N ALA A 181 -1.58 -10.72 -4.64
CA ALA A 181 -1.76 -10.89 -3.21
C ALA A 181 -1.86 -9.53 -2.52
N THR A 182 -1.01 -8.57 -2.87
CA THR A 182 -1.07 -7.19 -2.37
C THR A 182 -2.43 -6.57 -2.68
N MET A 183 -3.03 -6.87 -3.83
CA MET A 183 -4.35 -6.36 -4.18
C MET A 183 -5.47 -7.00 -3.37
N GLU A 184 -5.27 -8.20 -2.82
CA GLU A 184 -6.19 -8.75 -1.84
C GLU A 184 -6.10 -8.02 -0.49
N LEU A 185 -4.92 -7.49 -0.11
CA LEU A 185 -4.70 -6.79 1.17
C LEU A 185 -4.96 -5.27 1.09
N LEU A 186 -4.51 -4.62 0.02
CA LEU A 186 -4.56 -3.16 -0.21
C LEU A 186 -5.45 -2.74 -1.38
N GLY A 187 -5.87 -3.67 -2.25
CA GLY A 187 -6.61 -3.35 -3.47
C GLY A 187 -8.08 -2.98 -3.23
N ASP A 188 -8.53 -3.09 -1.99
CA ASP A 188 -9.70 -2.34 -1.54
C ASP A 188 -9.61 -1.89 -0.08
N ARG A 189 -10.48 -0.93 0.19
CA ARG A 189 -10.57 -0.20 1.44
C ARG A 189 -10.93 -1.12 2.63
N TRP A 190 -11.74 -2.14 2.41
CA TRP A 190 -12.23 -3.03 3.46
C TRP A 190 -11.14 -4.02 3.84
N SER A 191 -10.49 -4.64 2.87
CA SER A 191 -9.32 -5.48 3.14
C SER A 191 -8.25 -4.70 3.89
N THR A 192 -7.99 -3.46 3.49
CA THR A 192 -6.99 -2.64 4.19
C THR A 192 -7.43 -2.30 5.62
N GLY A 193 -8.71 -1.96 5.81
CA GLY A 193 -9.27 -1.70 7.14
C GLY A 193 -9.25 -2.94 8.05
N ILE A 194 -9.51 -4.12 7.50
CA ILE A 194 -9.40 -5.39 8.24
C ILE A 194 -7.94 -5.62 8.64
N MET A 195 -6.98 -5.47 7.71
CA MET A 195 -5.55 -5.62 8.01
C MET A 195 -5.08 -4.65 9.10
N LEU A 196 -5.49 -3.38 9.01
CA LEU A 196 -5.19 -2.37 10.02
C LEU A 196 -5.73 -2.76 11.40
N ASN A 197 -6.99 -3.18 11.48
CA ASN A 197 -7.59 -3.56 12.77
C ASN A 197 -7.01 -4.87 13.30
N ALA A 198 -6.61 -5.80 12.43
CA ALA A 198 -5.88 -7.00 12.84
C ALA A 198 -4.52 -6.63 13.47
N PHE A 199 -3.80 -5.66 12.92
CA PHE A 199 -2.57 -5.13 13.54
C PHE A 199 -2.81 -4.35 14.83
N LEU A 200 -3.98 -3.71 14.97
CA LEU A 200 -4.42 -3.07 16.21
C LEU A 200 -4.94 -4.09 17.25
N GLY A 201 -5.00 -5.38 16.91
CA GLY A 201 -5.34 -6.47 17.83
C GLY A 201 -6.77 -6.99 17.73
N SER A 202 -7.60 -6.50 16.81
CA SER A 202 -8.92 -7.08 16.55
C SER A 202 -8.78 -8.52 16.04
N GLN A 203 -9.55 -9.43 16.63
CA GLN A 203 -9.51 -10.86 16.33
C GLN A 203 -10.91 -11.44 16.08
N HIS A 204 -11.97 -10.73 16.43
CA HIS A 204 -13.33 -11.25 16.35
C HIS A 204 -14.16 -10.55 15.27
N PHE A 205 -15.13 -11.28 14.72
CA PHE A 205 -16.00 -10.76 13.66
C PHE A 205 -16.75 -9.50 14.12
N SER A 206 -17.31 -9.56 15.33
CA SER A 206 -18.04 -8.47 15.96
C SER A 206 -17.19 -7.21 16.17
N GLU A 207 -15.88 -7.36 16.39
CA GLU A 207 -14.93 -6.25 16.49
C GLU A 207 -14.70 -5.60 15.13
N PHE A 208 -14.38 -6.39 14.09
CA PHE A 208 -14.19 -5.84 12.74
C PHE A 208 -15.44 -5.12 12.22
N GLU A 209 -16.62 -5.71 12.44
CA GLU A 209 -17.89 -5.12 12.05
C GLU A 209 -18.10 -3.75 12.70
N ARG A 210 -17.91 -3.68 14.01
CA ARG A 210 -18.05 -2.45 14.80
C ARG A 210 -17.03 -1.39 14.42
N GLU A 211 -15.75 -1.74 14.34
CA GLU A 211 -14.66 -0.79 14.08
C GLU A 211 -14.68 -0.22 12.66
N LEU A 212 -15.17 -0.99 11.68
CA LEU A 212 -15.18 -0.60 10.27
C LEU A 212 -16.55 -0.06 9.80
N GLY A 213 -17.64 -0.37 10.52
CA GLY A 213 -19.00 -0.11 10.06
C GLY A 213 -19.32 -0.84 8.75
N ILE A 214 -18.73 -2.02 8.55
CA ILE A 214 -18.85 -2.83 7.35
C ILE A 214 -20.05 -3.77 7.46
N GLY A 215 -20.83 -3.94 6.38
CA GLY A 215 -21.96 -4.87 6.39
C GLY A 215 -21.50 -6.33 6.53
N PRO A 216 -22.22 -7.19 7.29
CA PRO A 216 -21.75 -8.52 7.66
C PRO A 216 -21.42 -9.44 6.47
N SER A 217 -22.20 -9.35 5.38
CA SER A 217 -21.94 -10.11 4.15
C SER A 217 -20.63 -9.72 3.48
N VAL A 218 -20.31 -8.42 3.43
CA VAL A 218 -19.05 -7.93 2.84
C VAL A 218 -17.87 -8.32 3.73
N LEU A 219 -18.02 -8.18 5.05
CA LEU A 219 -16.99 -8.60 6.00
C LEU A 219 -16.71 -10.11 5.90
N SER A 220 -17.75 -10.93 5.78
CA SER A 220 -17.62 -12.38 5.66
C SER A 220 -16.86 -12.78 4.39
N ASP A 221 -17.19 -12.19 3.24
CA ASP A 221 -16.46 -12.42 1.99
C ASP A 221 -14.98 -12.01 2.11
N ARG A 222 -14.70 -10.83 2.68
CA ARG A 222 -13.31 -10.34 2.82
C ARG A 222 -12.47 -11.16 3.79
N LEU A 223 -13.00 -11.50 4.96
CA LEU A 223 -12.32 -12.39 5.90
C LEU A 223 -12.07 -13.76 5.26
N GLY A 224 -13.05 -14.30 4.52
CA GLY A 224 -12.89 -15.55 3.79
C GLY A 224 -11.74 -15.52 2.78
N ARG A 225 -11.60 -14.43 2.01
CA ARG A 225 -10.48 -14.27 1.06
C ARG A 225 -9.13 -14.12 1.74
N LEU A 226 -9.04 -13.34 2.81
CA LEU A 226 -7.80 -13.19 3.59
C LEU A 226 -7.38 -14.52 4.23
N VAL A 227 -8.35 -15.34 4.66
CA VAL A 227 -8.09 -16.69 5.14
C VAL A 227 -7.60 -17.60 4.01
N ALA A 228 -8.29 -17.60 2.86
CA ALA A 228 -7.90 -18.39 1.70
C ALA A 228 -6.50 -17.99 1.16
N ALA A 229 -6.11 -16.72 1.29
CA ALA A 229 -4.80 -16.22 0.90
C ALA A 229 -3.67 -16.55 1.90
N GLY A 230 -3.99 -17.18 3.04
CA GLY A 230 -3.05 -17.49 4.11
C GLY A 230 -2.57 -16.26 4.90
N VAL A 231 -3.33 -15.16 4.84
CA VAL A 231 -3.03 -13.92 5.57
C VAL A 231 -3.57 -13.99 6.99
N LEU A 232 -4.77 -14.54 7.14
CA LEU A 232 -5.42 -14.81 8.41
C LEU A 232 -5.65 -16.31 8.61
N GLY A 233 -5.54 -16.79 9.84
CA GLY A 233 -5.96 -18.11 10.26
C GLY A 233 -7.26 -18.02 11.05
N THR A 234 -8.02 -19.11 11.09
CA THR A 234 -9.22 -19.19 11.95
C THR A 234 -9.00 -20.21 13.06
N GLU A 235 -9.24 -19.80 14.29
CA GLU A 235 -9.29 -20.68 15.46
C GLU A 235 -10.72 -20.73 16.01
N THR A 236 -11.13 -21.87 16.56
CA THR A 236 -12.38 -21.98 17.32
C THR A 236 -12.27 -21.15 18.59
N ALA A 237 -13.06 -20.08 18.67
CA ALA A 237 -13.07 -19.22 19.85
C ALA A 237 -13.88 -19.88 20.99
N ARG A 238 -13.45 -19.63 22.23
CA ARG A 238 -13.97 -20.31 23.44
C ARG A 238 -15.35 -19.79 23.90
N THR A 239 -15.91 -18.76 23.27
CA THR A 239 -17.15 -18.11 23.71
C THR A 239 -18.30 -18.29 22.72
N ARG A 240 -19.54 -18.17 23.20
CA ARG A 240 -20.77 -18.46 22.45
C ARG A 240 -21.16 -17.37 21.43
N ALA A 241 -20.59 -16.17 21.54
CA ALA A 241 -20.92 -14.99 20.72
C ALA A 241 -20.02 -14.83 19.48
N ASP A 242 -18.77 -15.28 19.56
CA ASP A 242 -17.82 -15.27 18.45
C ASP A 242 -17.26 -16.69 18.30
N ALA A 243 -17.83 -17.49 17.40
CA ALA A 243 -17.43 -18.90 17.21
C ALA A 243 -16.02 -19.05 16.60
N ARG A 244 -15.49 -17.99 15.97
CA ARG A 244 -14.20 -17.97 15.28
C ARG A 244 -13.39 -16.74 15.68
N ALA A 245 -12.11 -16.95 15.97
CA ALA A 245 -11.10 -15.89 16.04
C ALA A 245 -10.28 -15.89 14.75
N TYR A 246 -10.04 -14.70 14.20
CA TYR A 246 -9.21 -14.44 13.03
C TYR A 246 -7.86 -13.90 13.50
N ARG A 247 -6.79 -14.66 13.31
CA ARG A 247 -5.43 -14.28 13.73
C ARG A 247 -4.53 -14.07 12.53
N LEU A 248 -3.60 -13.12 12.63
CA LEU A 248 -2.57 -12.95 11.61
C LEU A 248 -1.66 -14.17 11.56
N LEU A 249 -1.49 -14.71 10.36
CA LEU A 249 -0.45 -15.70 10.07
C LEU A 249 0.87 -15.00 9.74
N PRO A 250 2.01 -15.71 9.70
CA PRO A 250 3.31 -15.09 9.38
C PRO A 250 3.30 -14.25 8.10
N LYS A 251 2.63 -14.74 7.04
CA LYS A 251 2.44 -14.01 5.77
C LYS A 251 1.72 -12.67 5.96
N GLY A 252 0.65 -12.64 6.76
CA GLY A 252 -0.08 -11.41 7.06
C GLY A 252 0.70 -10.45 7.95
N ALA A 253 1.38 -10.98 8.97
CA ALA A 253 2.25 -10.19 9.86
C ALA A 253 3.41 -9.54 9.09
N ALA A 254 4.01 -10.25 8.13
CA ALA A 254 5.08 -9.73 7.29
C ALA A 254 4.66 -8.58 6.36
N PHE A 255 3.36 -8.34 6.18
CA PHE A 255 2.86 -7.18 5.43
C PHE A 255 2.86 -5.88 6.25
N PHE A 256 3.15 -5.96 7.55
CA PHE A 256 3.18 -4.82 8.46
C PHE A 256 4.00 -3.61 7.95
N PRO A 257 5.22 -3.79 7.38
CA PRO A 257 6.00 -2.66 6.86
C PRO A 257 5.26 -1.80 5.83
N ALA A 258 4.48 -2.41 4.94
CA ALA A 258 3.72 -1.66 3.94
C ALA A 258 2.65 -0.75 4.59
N LEU A 259 1.95 -1.29 5.61
CA LEU A 259 0.98 -0.50 6.36
C LEU A 259 1.64 0.56 7.26
N ALA A 260 2.79 0.26 7.89
CA ALA A 260 3.53 1.24 8.69
C ALA A 260 3.96 2.44 7.84
N ILE A 261 4.55 2.19 6.65
CA ILE A 261 4.92 3.25 5.70
C ILE A 261 3.70 4.04 5.26
N LEU A 262 2.59 3.38 4.97
CA LEU A 262 1.37 4.05 4.54
C LEU A 262 0.78 4.94 5.65
N ILE A 263 0.77 4.48 6.90
CA ILE A 263 0.33 5.26 8.06
C ILE A 263 1.20 6.51 8.26
N ASP A 264 2.53 6.36 8.17
CA ASP A 264 3.46 7.48 8.30
C ASP A 264 3.33 8.49 7.14
N TRP A 265 3.23 8.01 5.91
CA TRP A 265 2.97 8.86 4.75
C TRP A 265 1.64 9.62 4.88
N ALA A 266 0.59 8.93 5.34
CA ALA A 266 -0.72 9.53 5.57
C ALA A 266 -0.68 10.62 6.65
N ARG A 267 0.08 10.41 7.73
CA ARG A 267 0.29 11.40 8.78
C ARG A 267 0.90 12.69 8.22
N ASP A 268 2.01 12.57 7.50
CA ASP A 268 2.78 13.75 7.08
C ASP A 268 2.13 14.48 5.91
N ARG A 269 1.42 13.74 5.05
CA ARG A 269 0.92 14.27 3.78
C ARG A 269 -0.61 14.43 3.74
N CYS A 270 -1.36 13.83 4.68
CA CYS A 270 -2.80 14.03 4.85
C CYS A 270 -3.18 14.42 6.28
N PRO A 271 -2.51 15.39 6.95
CA PRO A 271 -2.73 15.64 8.38
C PRO A 271 -4.18 16.04 8.69
N LEU A 272 -4.65 15.68 9.87
CA LEU A 272 -5.89 16.23 10.44
C LEU A 272 -5.75 17.75 10.63
N ALA A 273 -6.87 18.45 10.78
CA ALA A 273 -6.88 19.89 11.02
C ALA A 273 -6.10 20.29 12.30
N ASP A 274 -6.00 19.39 13.28
CA ASP A 274 -5.20 19.56 14.50
C ASP A 274 -3.76 19.03 14.36
N GLY A 275 -3.34 18.62 13.16
CA GLY A 275 -2.01 18.07 12.87
C GLY A 275 -1.79 16.63 13.36
N ALA A 276 -2.79 15.98 13.95
CA ALA A 276 -2.65 14.64 14.49
C ALA A 276 -2.87 13.53 13.45
N ALA A 277 -2.36 12.33 13.75
CA ALA A 277 -2.68 11.13 12.99
C ALA A 277 -3.72 10.28 13.71
N SER A 278 -4.47 9.50 12.94
CA SER A 278 -5.45 8.55 13.46
C SER A 278 -4.82 7.32 14.11
N VAL A 279 -3.61 6.95 13.69
CA VAL A 279 -2.85 5.84 14.23
C VAL A 279 -1.45 6.31 14.61
N GLU A 280 -1.08 6.06 15.86
CA GLU A 280 0.25 6.29 16.39
C GLU A 280 1.02 4.97 16.44
N MET A 281 2.29 5.02 16.02
CA MET A 281 3.20 3.89 16.06
C MET A 281 4.38 4.28 16.94
N ARG A 282 4.70 3.45 17.93
CA ARG A 282 5.87 3.61 18.80
C ARG A 282 6.75 2.39 18.72
N HIS A 283 8.03 2.60 18.46
CA HIS A 283 9.01 1.53 18.47
C HIS A 283 9.37 1.21 19.93
N GLU A 284 9.08 0.00 20.38
CA GLU A 284 9.20 -0.36 21.80
C GLU A 284 10.65 -0.28 22.29
N SER A 285 11.61 -0.65 21.45
CA SER A 285 13.02 -0.72 21.87
C SER A 285 13.65 0.65 22.14
N CYS A 286 13.18 1.74 21.50
CA CYS A 286 13.70 3.10 21.73
C CYS A 286 12.67 4.06 22.35
N GLY A 287 11.40 3.65 22.48
CA GLY A 287 10.30 4.47 23.00
C GLY A 287 9.85 5.63 22.10
N GLN A 288 10.57 5.89 21.01
CA GLN A 288 10.28 6.97 20.08
C GLN A 288 9.11 6.61 19.14
N ARG A 289 8.50 7.65 18.57
CA ARG A 289 7.57 7.47 17.45
C ARG A 289 8.29 6.73 16.32
N LEU A 290 7.67 5.66 15.81
CA LEU A 290 8.20 4.94 14.68
C LEU A 290 7.99 5.79 13.41
N GLN A 291 9.08 6.35 12.91
CA GLN A 291 9.18 6.82 11.53
C GLN A 291 9.84 5.71 10.71
N PRO A 292 9.11 5.04 9.82
CA PRO A 292 9.58 3.89 9.10
C PRO A 292 10.65 4.28 8.08
N VAL A 293 11.78 3.57 8.13
CA VAL A 293 12.81 3.57 7.09
C VAL A 293 13.00 2.15 6.60
N LEU A 294 13.50 2.00 5.38
CA LEU A 294 13.93 0.69 4.89
C LEU A 294 15.38 0.49 5.27
N LEU A 295 15.73 -0.69 5.79
CA LEU A 295 17.09 -1.11 6.08
C LEU A 295 17.46 -2.28 5.16
N CYS A 296 18.74 -2.33 4.77
CA CYS A 296 19.29 -3.50 4.10
C CYS A 296 19.34 -4.67 5.08
N GLU A 297 18.80 -5.83 4.72
CA GLU A 297 18.85 -7.02 5.57
C GLU A 297 20.26 -7.62 5.69
N HIS A 298 21.16 -7.29 4.75
CA HIS A 298 22.56 -7.73 4.80
C HIS A 298 23.43 -6.84 5.70
N CYS A 299 23.44 -5.52 5.50
CA CYS A 299 24.35 -4.61 6.20
C CYS A 299 23.68 -3.70 7.24
N GLY A 300 22.36 -3.69 7.34
CA GLY A 300 21.60 -2.85 8.29
C GLY A 300 21.54 -1.36 7.93
N VAL A 301 22.20 -0.92 6.85
CA VAL A 301 22.23 0.50 6.44
C VAL A 301 20.89 0.92 5.82
N PRO A 302 20.42 2.16 6.05
CA PRO A 302 19.21 2.67 5.43
C PRO A 302 19.24 2.63 3.90
N LEU A 303 18.23 1.99 3.32
CA LEU A 303 17.98 1.93 1.90
C LEU A 303 17.28 3.20 1.43
N HIS A 304 17.85 3.81 0.42
CA HIS A 304 17.29 4.97 -0.26
C HIS A 304 17.18 4.69 -1.76
N ARG A 305 16.26 5.40 -2.43
CA ARG A 305 15.91 5.16 -3.85
C ARG A 305 17.12 5.12 -4.80
N THR A 306 18.20 5.83 -4.50
CA THR A 306 19.39 5.92 -5.37
C THR A 306 20.51 4.96 -5.01
N ALA A 307 20.44 4.22 -3.89
CA ALA A 307 21.40 3.18 -3.54
C ALA A 307 20.90 1.76 -3.82
N LEU A 308 19.90 1.62 -4.69
CA LEU A 308 19.32 0.34 -5.03
C LEU A 308 19.24 0.18 -6.53
N THR A 309 19.51 -1.04 -6.98
CA THR A 309 19.24 -1.46 -8.34
C THR A 309 18.42 -2.75 -8.33
N PHE A 310 17.58 -2.92 -9.35
CA PHE A 310 16.87 -4.16 -9.61
C PHE A 310 17.52 -4.84 -10.81
N ASP A 311 17.81 -6.15 -10.71
CA ASP A 311 18.28 -6.89 -11.87
C ASP A 311 17.12 -7.24 -12.81
N LEU A 312 16.81 -6.29 -13.69
CA LEU A 312 15.72 -6.44 -14.68
C LEU A 312 16.06 -7.42 -15.81
N ASN A 313 17.30 -7.94 -15.89
CA ASN A 313 17.69 -8.87 -16.95
C ASN A 313 16.97 -10.21 -16.81
N ALA A 314 16.72 -10.66 -15.57
CA ALA A 314 15.94 -11.87 -15.29
C ALA A 314 14.49 -11.78 -15.81
N VAL A 315 13.87 -10.58 -15.76
CA VAL A 315 12.50 -10.34 -16.23
C VAL A 315 12.43 -10.33 -17.77
N SER A 316 13.52 -9.91 -18.42
CA SER A 316 13.62 -9.78 -19.88
C SER A 316 13.63 -11.14 -20.59
N ALA A 317 14.26 -12.16 -20.00
CA ALA A 317 14.31 -13.50 -20.59
C ALA A 317 12.92 -14.18 -20.65
N SER A 318 12.08 -13.95 -19.64
CA SER A 318 10.71 -14.49 -19.57
C SER A 318 9.73 -13.78 -20.50
N LEU A 319 10.00 -12.51 -20.85
CA LEU A 319 9.17 -11.73 -21.79
C LEU A 319 9.48 -12.02 -23.27
N VAL A 320 10.68 -12.52 -23.60
CA VAL A 320 11.09 -12.86 -24.98
C VAL A 320 10.57 -14.24 -25.42
N GLY A 321 10.16 -15.10 -24.49
CA GLY A 321 9.64 -16.45 -24.76
C GLY A 321 8.21 -16.53 -25.34
N VAL A 322 7.47 -15.41 -25.42
CA VAL A 322 6.06 -15.37 -25.88
C VAL A 322 5.90 -14.69 -27.25
N THR A 323 6.99 -14.33 -27.91
CA THR A 323 6.99 -13.88 -29.31
C THR A 323 7.84 -14.78 -30.19
N ARG A 324 7.35 -15.99 -30.44
CA ARG A 324 7.51 -16.71 -31.72
C ARG A 324 6.20 -17.39 -32.08
#